data_AF-A0AB36D3L0-F1
#
_entry.id   AF-A0AB36D3L0-F1
#
_cell.length_a   1.000
_cell.length_b   1.000
_cell.length_c   1.000
_cell.angle_alpha   90.00
_cell.angle_beta   90.00
_cell.angle_gamma   90.00
#
_symmetry.space_group_name_H-M   'P 1'
#
loop_
_entity.id
_entity.type
_entity.pdbx_description
1 polymer ?
#
loop_
_entity_poly.entity_id
_entity_poly.type
_entity_poly.pdbx_seq_one_letter_code
_entity_poly.pdbx_strand_id
1 'polypeptide(L)'
;MDDVVAKYRAAGNDWKVLNRELNLGSNDLSRDTIYIVKIKPNDPRFRYEMPNGQERGAYPNEWVPGGHTKSGTKEAALIGSESITHNSNLDTLLSNFTDIEKPQ
;
A
#
# COMPACT_ATOMS: atom_id res chain seq x y z
N MET A 1 6.60 6.91 -2.54
CA MET A 1 5.16 6.90 -2.20
C MET A 1 4.56 8.31 -2.29
N ASP A 2 5.19 9.33 -1.71
CA ASP A 2 4.70 10.72 -1.80
C ASP A 2 4.40 11.19 -3.23
N ASP A 3 5.28 10.89 -4.19
CA ASP A 3 5.06 11.21 -5.61
C ASP A 3 3.81 10.52 -6.19
N VAL A 4 3.55 9.26 -5.82
CA VAL A 4 2.36 8.51 -6.26
C VAL A 4 1.11 9.15 -5.68
N VAL A 5 1.13 9.50 -4.39
CA VAL A 5 0.02 10.19 -3.72
C VAL A 5 -0.23 11.56 -4.36
N ALA A 6 0.82 12.31 -4.70
CA ALA A 6 0.69 13.60 -5.37
C ALA A 6 0.05 13.44 -6.76
N LYS A 7 0.48 12.47 -7.58
CA LYS A 7 -0.14 12.17 -8.88
C LYS A 7 -1.61 11.77 -8.74
N TYR A 8 -1.92 10.92 -7.76
CA TYR A 8 -3.28 10.46 -7.47
C TYR A 8 -4.21 11.64 -7.14
N ARG A 9 -3.77 12.54 -6.25
CA ARG A 9 -4.53 13.75 -5.89
C ARG A 9 -4.68 14.71 -7.07
N ALA A 10 -3.61 14.93 -7.83
CA ALA A 10 -3.63 15.81 -9.00
C ALA A 10 -4.60 15.31 -10.09
N ALA A 11 -4.86 14.01 -10.14
CA ALA A 11 -5.84 13.39 -11.05
C ALA A 11 -7.27 13.39 -10.50
N GLY A 12 -7.56 14.15 -9.43
CA GLY A 12 -8.89 14.16 -8.81
C GLY A 12 -9.22 12.84 -8.12
N ASN A 13 -8.22 12.20 -7.52
CA ASN A 13 -8.36 10.92 -6.82
C ASN A 13 -8.82 9.76 -7.72
N ASP A 14 -8.38 9.77 -8.99
CA ASP A 14 -8.60 8.66 -9.92
C ASP A 14 -7.76 7.44 -9.51
N TRP A 15 -8.45 6.39 -9.03
CA TRP A 15 -7.84 5.14 -8.62
C TRP A 15 -7.02 4.46 -9.72
N LYS A 16 -7.29 4.74 -11.00
CA LYS A 16 -6.49 4.20 -12.12
C LYS A 16 -5.04 4.67 -12.06
N VAL A 17 -4.76 5.82 -11.45
CA VAL A 17 -3.39 6.26 -11.18
C VAL A 17 -2.70 5.31 -10.21
N LEU A 18 -3.38 4.91 -9.13
CA LEU A 18 -2.82 3.94 -8.18
C LEU A 18 -2.58 2.60 -8.85
N ASN A 19 -3.54 2.09 -9.62
CA ASN A 19 -3.36 0.82 -10.31
C ASN A 19 -2.16 0.85 -11.28
N ARG A 20 -1.99 1.96 -12.02
CA ARG A 20 -0.85 2.14 -12.92
C ARG A 20 0.48 2.24 -12.17
N GLU A 21 0.55 2.99 -11.09
CA GLU A 21 1.81 3.24 -10.38
C GLU A 21 2.22 2.07 -9.45
N LEU A 22 1.22 1.35 -8.91
CA LEU A 22 1.40 0.31 -7.90
C LEU A 22 1.17 -1.13 -8.42
N ASN A 23 0.79 -1.29 -9.68
CA ASN A 23 0.56 -2.61 -10.31
C ASN A 23 -0.41 -3.50 -9.50
N LEU A 24 -1.57 -2.95 -9.11
CA LEU A 24 -2.57 -3.63 -8.27
C LEU A 24 -3.40 -4.69 -9.03
N GLY A 25 -2.94 -5.13 -10.20
CA GLY A 25 -3.62 -6.10 -11.05
C GLY A 25 -4.89 -5.57 -11.73
N SER A 26 -5.82 -6.46 -12.05
CA SER A 26 -7.09 -6.12 -12.72
C SER A 26 -8.20 -5.66 -11.74
N ASN A 27 -7.83 -5.16 -10.57
CA ASN A 27 -8.79 -4.74 -9.56
C ASN A 27 -9.48 -3.42 -9.95
N ASP A 28 -10.80 -3.38 -9.85
CA ASP A 28 -11.61 -2.16 -9.99
C ASP A 28 -11.87 -1.57 -8.61
N LEU A 29 -11.22 -0.44 -8.33
CA LEU A 29 -11.32 0.26 -7.05
C LEU A 29 -12.36 1.40 -7.06
N SER A 30 -13.19 1.50 -8.11
CA SER A 30 -14.15 2.61 -8.28
C SER A 30 -15.19 2.72 -7.17
N ARG A 31 -15.42 1.65 -6.42
CA ARG A 31 -16.35 1.61 -5.28
C ARG A 31 -15.66 1.55 -3.93
N ASP A 32 -14.33 1.48 -3.92
CA ASP A 32 -13.56 1.30 -2.71
C ASP A 32 -13.19 2.64 -2.07
N THR A 33 -13.11 2.65 -0.74
CA THR A 33 -12.53 3.77 -0.01
C THR A 33 -11.04 3.56 0.13
N ILE A 34 -10.25 4.50 -0.37
CA ILE A 34 -8.79 4.46 -0.29
C ILE A 34 -8.32 5.18 0.98
N TYR A 35 -7.45 4.53 1.75
CA TYR A 35 -6.77 5.11 2.90
C TYR A 35 -5.27 5.16 2.65
N ILE A 36 -4.63 6.26 3.04
CA ILE A 36 -3.18 6.41 3.06
C ILE A 36 -2.73 6.29 4.51
N VAL A 37 -2.03 5.21 4.84
CA VAL A 37 -1.47 4.97 6.17
C VAL A 37 0.03 5.26 6.14
N LYS A 38 0.50 6.17 6.99
CA LYS A 38 1.92 6.49 7.12
C LYS A 38 2.46 5.87 8.40
N ILE A 39 3.46 5.00 8.23
CA ILE A 39 4.13 4.34 9.33
C ILE A 39 5.44 5.06 9.60
N LYS A 40 5.73 5.35 10.87
CA LYS A 40 6.98 6.00 11.26
C LYS A 40 8.15 5.07 10.97
N PRO A 41 9.29 5.56 10.43
CA PRO A 41 10.45 4.72 10.10
C PRO A 41 11.01 3.90 11.26
N ASN A 42 10.78 4.35 12.50
CA ASN A 42 11.26 3.74 13.73
C ASN A 42 10.15 3.10 14.58
N ASP A 43 8.97 2.85 14.01
CA ASP A 43 7.93 2.09 14.71
C ASP A 43 8.46 0.67 14.98
N PRO A 44 8.67 0.28 16.25
CA PRO A 44 9.33 -0.98 16.58
C PRO A 44 8.48 -2.21 16.22
N ARG A 45 7.20 -2.02 15.88
CA ARG A 45 6.32 -3.10 15.42
C ARG A 45 6.67 -3.59 14.03
N PHE A 46 7.37 -2.79 13.23
CA PHE A 46 7.58 -3.07 11.82
C PHE A 46 9.04 -3.04 11.41
N ARG A 47 9.36 -3.84 10.38
CA ARG A 47 10.64 -3.79 9.68
C ARG A 47 10.40 -3.78 8.18
N TYR A 48 11.18 -2.99 7.46
CA TYR A 48 11.12 -2.92 6.01
C TYR A 48 12.17 -3.86 5.43
N GLU A 49 11.73 -4.77 4.55
CA GLU A 49 12.61 -5.69 3.82
C GLU A 49 12.44 -5.57 2.31
N MET A 50 13.43 -6.06 1.57
CA MET A 50 13.34 -6.20 0.12
C MET A 50 12.30 -7.27 -0.22
N PRO A 51 11.27 -6.98 -1.03
CA PRO A 51 10.28 -7.97 -1.40
C PRO A 51 10.92 -9.06 -2.27
N ASN A 52 10.47 -10.30 -2.11
CA ASN A 52 10.96 -11.47 -2.84
C ASN A 52 9.88 -12.17 -3.68
N GLY A 53 8.64 -11.66 -3.66
CA GLY A 53 7.52 -12.17 -4.43
C GLY A 53 6.80 -13.36 -3.78
N GLN A 54 7.21 -13.76 -2.58
CA GLN A 54 6.58 -14.84 -1.80
C GLN A 54 5.65 -14.30 -0.70
N GLU A 55 5.49 -12.98 -0.61
CA GLU A 55 4.59 -12.34 0.36
C GLU A 55 3.13 -12.72 0.08
N ARG A 56 2.33 -12.90 1.15
CA ARG A 56 0.90 -13.30 1.07
C ARG A 56 -0.02 -12.31 0.34
N GLY A 57 0.49 -11.18 -0.14
CA GLY A 57 -0.23 -10.18 -0.93
C GLY A 57 0.36 -9.93 -2.33
N ALA A 58 1.39 -10.68 -2.75
CA ALA A 58 2.01 -10.49 -4.06
C ALA A 58 1.02 -10.89 -5.18
N TYR A 59 0.67 -9.94 -6.06
CA TYR A 59 -0.21 -10.23 -7.19
C TYR A 59 0.52 -11.11 -8.22
N PRO A 60 -0.11 -12.20 -8.70
CA PRO A 60 0.50 -13.09 -9.69
C PRO A 60 0.99 -12.33 -10.92
N ASN A 61 2.23 -12.58 -11.31
CA ASN A 61 2.92 -11.95 -12.44
C ASN A 61 3.13 -10.44 -12.34
N GLU A 62 2.75 -9.75 -11.25
CA GLU A 62 2.98 -8.31 -11.09
C GLU A 62 4.28 -7.96 -10.38
N TRP A 63 4.76 -8.84 -9.50
CA TRP A 63 6.02 -8.64 -8.81
C TRP A 63 7.23 -8.70 -9.75
N VAL A 64 8.20 -7.82 -9.52
CA VAL A 64 9.52 -7.83 -10.17
C VAL A 64 10.63 -7.65 -9.13
N PRO A 65 11.82 -8.22 -9.35
CA PRO A 65 12.94 -8.07 -8.43
C PRO A 65 13.45 -6.61 -8.40
N GLY A 66 13.98 -6.18 -7.25
CA GLY A 66 14.70 -4.91 -7.09
C GLY A 66 14.02 -3.85 -6.21
N GLY A 67 12.91 -4.19 -5.54
CA GLY A 67 12.25 -3.26 -4.60
C GLY A 67 11.50 -2.14 -5.31
N HIS A 68 10.96 -2.45 -6.49
CA HIS A 68 10.17 -1.55 -7.28
C HIS A 68 8.98 -2.29 -7.89
N THR A 69 7.87 -1.59 -8.07
CA THR A 69 6.77 -2.02 -8.93
C THR A 69 7.24 -2.03 -10.39
N LYS A 70 6.54 -2.71 -11.31
CA LYS A 70 6.88 -2.67 -12.75
C LYS A 70 6.91 -1.25 -13.32
N SER A 71 6.12 -0.35 -12.74
CA SER A 71 6.07 1.06 -13.11
C SER A 71 7.19 1.91 -12.47
N GLY A 72 8.08 1.31 -11.69
CA GLY A 72 9.27 1.95 -11.10
C GLY A 72 9.06 2.56 -9.72
N THR A 73 7.87 2.43 -9.13
CA THR A 73 7.60 2.94 -7.78
C THR A 73 8.36 2.09 -6.76
N LYS A 74 9.14 2.71 -5.85
CA LYS A 74 9.79 2.00 -4.74
C LYS A 74 8.77 1.23 -3.89
N GLU A 75 9.08 -0.02 -3.59
CA GLU A 75 8.27 -0.94 -2.80
C GLU A 75 9.13 -1.66 -1.76
N ALA A 76 8.53 -2.00 -0.62
CA ALA A 76 9.15 -2.78 0.45
C ALA A 76 8.13 -3.76 1.04
N ALA A 77 8.61 -4.92 1.50
CA ALA A 77 7.81 -5.80 2.35
C ALA A 77 7.75 -5.22 3.77
N LEU A 78 6.54 -5.12 4.33
CA LEU A 78 6.31 -4.62 5.69
C LEU A 78 6.16 -5.79 6.66
N ILE A 79 7.27 -6.19 7.28
CA ILE A 79 7.32 -7.30 8.24
C ILE A 79 6.72 -6.85 9.58
N GLY A 80 5.95 -7.73 10.23
CA GLY A 80 5.24 -7.47 11.47
C GLY A 80 3.79 -7.01 11.25
N SER A 81 3.42 -6.63 10.03
CA SER A 81 2.05 -6.25 9.68
C SER A 81 1.06 -7.41 9.82
N GLU A 82 1.51 -8.64 9.63
CA GLU A 82 0.76 -9.87 9.83
C GLU A 82 0.34 -10.12 11.28
N SER A 83 0.97 -9.44 12.24
CA SER A 83 0.62 -9.54 13.68
C SER A 83 -0.51 -8.60 14.08
N ILE A 84 -0.96 -7.70 13.20
CA ILE A 84 -2.07 -6.79 13.48
C ILE A 84 -3.39 -7.57 13.43
N THR A 85 -4.01 -7.78 14.60
CA THR A 85 -5.34 -8.38 14.68
C THR A 85 -6.40 -7.32 14.46
N HIS A 86 -7.22 -7.49 13.42
CA HIS A 86 -8.29 -6.54 13.10
C HIS A 86 -9.64 -7.20 12.81
N ASN A 87 -9.73 -8.54 12.76
CA ASN A 87 -10.98 -9.30 12.60
C ASN A 87 -11.86 -8.82 11.44
N SER A 88 -11.23 -8.50 10.30
CA SER A 88 -11.91 -7.96 9.11
C SER A 88 -12.69 -6.66 9.36
N ASN A 89 -12.41 -5.94 10.44
CA ASN A 89 -13.00 -4.65 10.75
C ASN A 89 -12.02 -3.52 10.42
N LEU A 90 -12.47 -2.59 9.57
CA LEU A 90 -11.66 -1.46 9.12
C LEU A 90 -11.33 -0.49 10.25
N ASP A 91 -12.29 -0.14 11.09
CA ASP A 91 -12.07 0.79 12.21
C ASP A 91 -11.03 0.25 13.19
N THR A 92 -11.11 -1.04 13.50
CA THR A 92 -10.09 -1.75 14.30
C THR A 92 -8.74 -1.71 13.62
N LEU A 93 -8.64 -2.00 12.32
CA LEU A 93 -7.39 -1.90 11.57
C LEU A 93 -6.80 -0.49 11.68
N LEU A 94 -7.60 0.54 11.39
CA LEU A 94 -7.15 1.93 11.39
C LEU A 94 -6.72 2.40 12.78
N SER A 95 -7.40 1.99 13.85
CA SER A 95 -7.02 2.33 15.23
C SER A 95 -5.61 1.89 15.64
N ASN A 96 -4.97 0.99 14.89
CA ASN A 96 -3.58 0.58 15.12
C ASN A 96 -2.55 1.61 14.61
N PHE A 97 -2.99 2.65 13.90
CA PHE A 97 -2.11 3.65 13.28
C PHE A 97 -2.47 5.06 13.73
N THR A 98 -1.46 5.93 13.76
CA THR A 98 -1.64 7.32 14.24
C THR A 98 -1.68 8.35 13.11
N ASP A 99 -1.14 8.02 11.94
CA ASP A 99 -1.07 8.90 10.78
C ASP A 99 -1.81 8.22 9.62
N ILE A 100 -3.08 8.63 9.48
CA ILE A 100 -4.04 8.06 8.54
C ILE A 100 -4.70 9.23 7.83
N GLU A 101 -4.77 9.12 6.51
CA GLU A 101 -5.49 10.05 5.68
C GLU A 101 -6.51 9.30 4.82
N LYS A 102 -7.70 9.89 4.69
CA LYS A 102 -8.72 9.48 3.72
C LYS A 102 -8.84 10.59 2.67
N PRO A 103 -8.21 10.44 1.49
CA PRO A 103 -8.40 11.36 0.37
C PRO A 103 -9.89 11.44 0.00
N GLN A 104 -10.40 12.66 -0.23
CA GLN A 104 -11.81 12.90 -0.52
C GLN A 104 -12.22 12.55 -1.94
#